data_AF-A0A7W7SXT4-F1
#
_entry.id   AF-A0A7W7SXT4-F1
#
_cell.length_a   1.000
_cell.length_b   1.000
_cell.length_c   1.000
_cell.angle_alpha   90.00
_cell.angle_beta   90.00
_cell.angle_gamma   90.00
#
_symmetry.space_group_name_H-M   'P 1'
#
loop_
_entity.id
_entity.type
_entity.pdbx_description
1 polymer ?
#
loop_
_entity_poly.entity_id
_entity_poly.type
_entity_poly.pdbx_seq_one_letter_code
_entity_poly.pdbx_strand_id
1 'polypeptide(L)'
;MSDLPEWLAALLASLGEGRDPDTVAEWTRRVRRELDRLAGRVPFQVVYDWHARLVTSMPDDIDDQDRVIELHRRVSSGDRVGATEWSDTLRPVLREWYRAAYPYAEAWAVAQANARAYATANGYRPDEVVEYAEYYANLSTGANAEAYANANAIANADAIGTALAHADESAYALTYPAALLCARALAEANRAGPVGSAQTLRAVYARLADELVDSLARVAV
;
A
#
# COMPACT_ATOMS: atom_id res chain seq x y z
N MET A 1 -22.36 20.34 -6.02
CA MET A 1 -21.15 19.50 -6.19
C MET A 1 -21.61 18.08 -5.97
N SER A 2 -21.43 17.19 -6.95
CA SER A 2 -21.65 15.75 -6.70
C SER A 2 -20.70 15.34 -5.59
N ASP A 3 -21.17 14.56 -4.62
CA ASP A 3 -20.28 13.96 -3.63
C ASP A 3 -19.29 13.05 -4.35
N LEU A 4 -18.01 13.19 -4.02
CA LEU A 4 -16.96 12.35 -4.58
C LEU A 4 -17.16 10.89 -4.13
N PRO A 5 -16.76 9.90 -4.95
CA PRO A 5 -16.70 8.52 -4.48
C PRO A 5 -15.87 8.42 -3.20
N GLU A 6 -16.35 7.65 -2.22
CA GLU A 6 -15.74 7.54 -0.89
C GLU A 6 -14.27 7.11 -0.96
N TRP A 7 -13.97 6.14 -1.83
CA TRP A 7 -12.60 5.67 -2.07
C TRP A 7 -11.67 6.81 -2.51
N LEU A 8 -12.16 7.72 -3.36
CA LEU A 8 -11.37 8.82 -3.90
C LEU A 8 -11.16 9.90 -2.84
N ALA A 9 -12.20 10.21 -2.06
CA ALA A 9 -12.07 11.15 -0.94
C ALA A 9 -11.01 10.68 0.07
N ALA A 10 -11.00 9.38 0.42
CA ALA A 10 -10.02 8.79 1.31
C ALA A 10 -8.59 8.85 0.73
N LEU A 11 -8.41 8.53 -0.56
CA LEU A 11 -7.11 8.63 -1.23
C LEU A 11 -6.59 10.06 -1.27
N LEU A 12 -7.44 11.04 -1.63
CA LEU A 12 -7.04 12.44 -1.70
C LEU A 12 -6.62 12.98 -0.33
N ALA A 13 -7.31 12.58 0.75
CA ALA A 13 -6.92 12.94 2.10
C ALA A 13 -5.53 12.39 2.45
N SER A 14 -5.28 11.11 2.17
CA SER A 14 -3.99 10.47 2.46
C SER A 14 -2.83 11.02 1.60
N LEU A 15 -3.07 11.29 0.31
CA LEU A 15 -2.06 11.81 -0.61
C LEU A 15 -1.66 13.27 -0.34
N GLY A 16 -2.55 14.04 0.30
CA GLY A 16 -2.30 15.41 0.73
C GLY A 16 -1.50 15.50 2.03
N GLU A 17 -1.43 14.42 2.81
CA GLU A 17 -0.73 14.40 4.09
C GLU A 17 0.80 14.48 3.90
N GLY A 18 1.47 15.32 4.70
CA GLY A 18 2.94 15.39 4.72
C GLY A 18 3.63 16.15 3.58
N ARG A 19 2.87 16.77 2.66
CA ARG A 19 3.38 17.67 1.62
C ARG A 19 3.47 19.11 2.13
N ASP A 20 4.34 19.93 1.52
CA ASP A 20 4.38 21.36 1.81
C ASP A 20 3.11 22.07 1.28
N PRO A 21 2.66 23.16 1.93
CA PRO A 21 1.38 23.80 1.60
C PRO A 21 1.24 24.25 0.15
N ASP A 22 2.32 24.74 -0.47
CA ASP A 22 2.29 25.27 -1.83
C ASP A 22 2.15 24.14 -2.86
N THR A 23 2.89 23.05 -2.68
CA THR A 23 2.75 21.83 -3.48
C THR A 23 1.35 21.20 -3.33
N VAL A 24 0.79 21.16 -2.12
CA VAL A 24 -0.59 20.67 -1.90
C VAL A 24 -1.59 21.54 -2.66
N ALA A 25 -1.44 22.86 -2.62
CA ALA A 25 -2.36 23.78 -3.28
C ALA A 25 -2.30 23.65 -4.82
N GLU A 26 -1.12 23.47 -5.40
CA GLU A 26 -0.97 23.19 -6.83
C GLU A 26 -1.59 21.84 -7.22
N TRP A 27 -1.22 20.77 -6.51
CA TRP A 27 -1.77 19.44 -6.79
C TRP A 27 -3.30 19.40 -6.64
N THR A 28 -3.85 20.01 -5.59
CA THR A 28 -5.30 20.09 -5.37
C THR A 28 -6.00 20.82 -6.51
N ARG A 29 -5.40 21.88 -7.07
CA ARG A 29 -5.94 22.57 -8.25
C ARG A 29 -5.95 21.66 -9.48
N ARG A 30 -4.92 20.83 -9.68
CA ARG A 30 -4.88 19.85 -10.78
C ARG A 30 -5.96 18.79 -10.62
N VAL A 31 -6.12 18.21 -9.43
CA VAL A 31 -7.20 17.26 -9.13
C VAL A 31 -8.57 17.88 -9.39
N ARG A 32 -8.84 19.07 -8.84
CA ARG A 32 -10.14 19.75 -9.03
C ARG A 32 -10.46 19.99 -10.49
N ARG A 33 -9.48 20.39 -11.30
CA ARG A 33 -9.67 20.57 -12.75
C ARG A 33 -10.17 19.30 -13.42
N GLU A 34 -9.58 18.15 -13.11
CA GLU A 34 -10.01 16.88 -13.69
C GLU A 34 -11.38 16.44 -13.17
N LEU A 35 -11.67 16.67 -11.89
CA LEU A 35 -13.00 16.40 -11.33
C LEU A 35 -14.09 17.28 -11.95
N ASP A 36 -13.80 18.56 -12.19
CA ASP A 36 -14.71 19.49 -12.86
C ASP A 36 -14.95 19.06 -14.32
N ARG A 37 -13.89 18.65 -15.04
CA ARG A 37 -13.98 18.09 -16.40
C ARG A 37 -14.90 16.86 -16.45
N LEU A 38 -14.83 16.01 -15.43
CA LEU A 38 -15.66 14.81 -15.29
C LEU A 38 -17.05 15.10 -14.69
N ALA A 39 -17.40 16.37 -14.42
CA ALA A 39 -18.62 16.77 -13.72
C ALA A 39 -18.84 16.00 -12.39
N GLY A 40 -17.76 15.62 -11.72
CA GLY A 40 -17.76 14.82 -10.49
C GLY A 40 -18.04 13.32 -10.70
N ARG A 41 -18.26 12.84 -11.93
CA ARG A 41 -18.52 11.43 -12.24
C ARG A 41 -17.20 10.74 -12.59
N VAL A 42 -16.55 10.19 -11.58
CA VAL A 42 -15.26 9.50 -11.76
C VAL A 42 -15.52 8.03 -12.11
N PRO A 43 -15.24 7.58 -13.35
CA PRO A 43 -15.48 6.19 -13.73
C PRO A 43 -14.52 5.25 -13.00
N PHE A 44 -14.98 4.03 -12.69
CA PHE A 44 -14.14 2.98 -12.10
C PHE A 44 -12.88 2.64 -12.92
N GLN A 45 -12.85 3.01 -14.21
CA GLN A 45 -11.66 2.90 -15.06
C GLN A 45 -10.42 3.61 -14.46
N VAL A 46 -10.63 4.69 -13.68
CA VAL A 46 -9.55 5.37 -12.96
C VAL A 46 -8.88 4.44 -11.95
N VAL A 47 -9.65 3.58 -11.27
CA VAL A 47 -9.12 2.58 -10.33
C VAL A 47 -8.22 1.60 -11.07
N TYR A 48 -8.63 1.08 -12.24
CA TYR A 48 -7.80 0.15 -13.00
C TYR A 48 -6.47 0.76 -13.44
N ASP A 49 -6.48 1.97 -14.03
CA ASP A 49 -5.24 2.64 -14.48
C ASP A 49 -4.33 2.97 -13.29
N TRP A 50 -4.90 3.49 -12.21
CA TRP A 50 -4.14 3.88 -11.04
C TRP A 50 -3.53 2.69 -10.29
N HIS A 51 -4.29 1.60 -10.07
CA HIS A 51 -3.74 0.38 -9.46
C HIS A 51 -2.64 -0.24 -10.34
N ALA A 52 -2.79 -0.22 -11.67
CA ALA A 52 -1.73 -0.70 -12.56
C ALA A 52 -0.42 0.07 -12.33
N ARG A 53 -0.47 1.41 -12.19
CA ARG A 53 0.70 2.25 -11.89
C ARG A 53 1.28 1.98 -10.50
N LEU A 54 0.41 1.79 -9.51
CA LEU A 54 0.78 1.42 -8.14
C LEU A 54 1.64 0.15 -8.13
N VAL A 55 1.27 -0.82 -8.97
CA VAL A 55 1.96 -2.10 -9.13
C VAL A 55 3.22 -2.01 -9.98
N THR A 56 3.18 -1.36 -11.15
CA THR A 56 4.33 -1.23 -12.06
C THR A 56 5.52 -0.50 -11.45
N SER A 57 5.28 0.38 -10.49
CA SER A 57 6.35 1.15 -9.85
C SER A 57 7.13 0.39 -8.77
N MET A 58 6.87 -0.91 -8.60
CA MET A 58 7.60 -1.77 -7.69
C MET A 58 8.91 -2.30 -8.31
N PRO A 59 9.91 -2.65 -7.49
CA PRO A 59 11.10 -3.34 -7.99
C PRO A 59 10.73 -4.66 -8.70
N ASP A 60 11.45 -5.01 -9.76
CA ASP A 60 11.16 -6.14 -10.67
C ASP A 60 11.30 -7.55 -10.02
N ASP A 61 11.54 -7.63 -8.70
CA ASP A 61 11.82 -8.88 -7.99
C ASP A 61 10.58 -9.53 -7.35
N ILE A 62 9.39 -8.96 -7.56
CA ILE A 62 8.14 -9.52 -7.04
C ILE A 62 7.51 -10.46 -8.06
N ASP A 63 7.42 -11.73 -7.69
CA ASP A 63 6.70 -12.75 -8.44
C ASP A 63 5.26 -12.30 -8.76
N ASP A 64 4.80 -12.62 -9.98
CA ASP A 64 3.47 -12.33 -10.50
C ASP A 64 3.12 -10.83 -10.72
N GLN A 65 4.06 -9.89 -10.53
CA GLN A 65 3.84 -8.47 -10.84
C GLN A 65 3.36 -8.23 -12.28
N ASP A 66 4.03 -8.85 -13.26
CA ASP A 66 3.65 -8.76 -14.68
C ASP A 66 2.24 -9.29 -14.96
N ARG A 67 1.81 -10.31 -14.21
CA ARG A 67 0.48 -10.87 -14.35
C ARG A 67 -0.59 -9.92 -13.81
N VAL A 68 -0.33 -9.24 -12.69
CA VAL A 68 -1.24 -8.20 -12.18
C VAL A 68 -1.37 -7.07 -13.21
N ILE A 69 -0.25 -6.60 -13.77
CA ILE A 69 -0.24 -5.55 -14.81
C ILE A 69 -1.05 -6.00 -16.03
N GLU A 70 -0.87 -7.26 -16.47
CA GLU A 70 -1.64 -7.83 -17.59
C GLU A 70 -3.14 -7.91 -17.30
N LEU A 71 -3.55 -8.30 -16.08
CA LEU A 71 -4.97 -8.28 -15.70
C LEU A 71 -5.56 -6.87 -15.81
N HIS A 72 -4.84 -5.85 -15.34
CA HIS A 72 -5.26 -4.45 -15.47
C HIS A 72 -5.36 -4.01 -16.94
N ARG A 73 -4.43 -4.45 -17.80
CA ARG A 73 -4.45 -4.17 -19.24
C ARG A 73 -5.65 -4.82 -19.94
N ARG A 74 -5.95 -6.07 -19.59
CA ARG A 74 -7.11 -6.82 -20.12
C ARG A 74 -8.42 -6.12 -19.79
N VAL A 75 -8.66 -5.80 -18.51
CA VAL A 75 -9.92 -5.11 -18.13
C VAL A 75 -10.03 -3.71 -18.73
N SER A 76 -8.90 -3.01 -18.90
CA SER A 76 -8.87 -1.72 -19.61
C SER A 76 -9.19 -1.83 -21.10
N SER A 77 -9.04 -3.03 -21.68
CA SER A 77 -9.41 -3.32 -23.07
C SER A 77 -10.84 -3.86 -23.21
N GLY A 78 -11.58 -3.97 -22.11
CA GLY A 78 -12.96 -4.45 -22.06
C GLY A 78 -13.13 -5.93 -21.73
N ASP A 79 -12.04 -6.67 -21.45
CA ASP A 79 -12.14 -8.05 -20.99
C ASP A 79 -12.73 -8.12 -19.57
N ARG A 80 -13.31 -9.28 -19.24
CA ARG A 80 -13.76 -9.60 -17.89
C ARG A 80 -12.80 -10.59 -17.24
N VAL A 81 -12.39 -10.28 -16.02
CA VAL A 81 -11.51 -11.12 -15.18
C VAL A 81 -12.30 -11.46 -13.92
N GLY A 82 -12.31 -12.75 -13.55
CA GLY A 82 -13.07 -13.22 -12.40
C GLY A 82 -12.42 -12.85 -11.07
N ALA A 83 -13.21 -12.77 -9.99
CA ALA A 83 -12.72 -12.41 -8.66
C ALA A 83 -11.59 -13.34 -8.18
N THR A 84 -11.73 -14.66 -8.38
CA THR A 84 -10.68 -15.63 -8.01
C THR A 84 -9.37 -15.40 -8.77
N GLU A 85 -9.44 -15.12 -10.07
CA GLU A 85 -8.25 -14.84 -10.89
C GLU A 85 -7.54 -13.57 -10.40
N TRP A 86 -8.30 -12.53 -10.08
CA TRP A 86 -7.77 -11.32 -9.46
C TRP A 86 -7.11 -11.61 -8.11
N SER A 87 -7.81 -12.27 -7.20
CA SER A 87 -7.33 -12.52 -5.84
C SER A 87 -6.10 -13.41 -5.82
N ASP A 88 -6.07 -14.49 -6.60
CA ASP A 88 -4.91 -15.38 -6.68
C ASP A 88 -3.68 -14.66 -7.25
N THR A 89 -3.88 -13.75 -8.20
CA THR A 89 -2.80 -12.98 -8.83
C THR A 89 -2.31 -11.83 -7.93
N LEU A 90 -3.20 -11.18 -7.18
CA LEU A 90 -2.86 -10.09 -6.26
C LEU A 90 -2.19 -10.57 -4.97
N ARG A 91 -2.58 -11.74 -4.46
CA ARG A 91 -2.13 -12.25 -3.15
C ARG A 91 -0.60 -12.34 -2.99
N PRO A 92 0.21 -12.88 -3.93
CA PRO A 92 1.66 -12.90 -3.79
C PRO A 92 2.24 -11.47 -3.76
N VAL A 93 1.79 -10.59 -4.66
CA VAL A 93 2.27 -9.20 -4.74
C VAL A 93 1.97 -8.44 -3.45
N LEU A 94 0.73 -8.52 -2.95
CA LEU A 94 0.33 -7.86 -1.70
C LEU A 94 1.09 -8.40 -0.49
N ARG A 95 1.44 -9.70 -0.46
CA ARG A 95 2.23 -10.30 0.62
C ARG A 95 3.62 -9.69 0.70
N GLU A 96 4.28 -9.51 -0.44
CA GLU A 96 5.59 -8.86 -0.45
C GLU A 96 5.49 -7.38 -0.08
N TRP A 97 4.40 -6.70 -0.45
CA TRP A 97 4.17 -5.31 -0.03
C TRP A 97 4.02 -5.20 1.47
N TYR A 98 3.13 -5.99 2.07
CA TYR A 98 2.91 -5.94 3.51
C TYR A 98 4.14 -6.42 4.28
N ARG A 99 4.89 -7.42 3.78
CA ARG A 99 6.16 -7.82 4.39
C ARG A 99 7.15 -6.66 4.41
N ALA A 100 7.33 -5.97 3.30
CA ALA A 100 8.25 -4.82 3.21
C ALA A 100 7.75 -3.60 4.00
N ALA A 101 6.44 -3.42 4.12
CA ALA A 101 5.83 -2.34 4.90
C ALA A 101 5.96 -2.54 6.42
N TYR A 102 6.21 -3.77 6.87
CA TYR A 102 6.33 -4.08 8.29
C TYR A 102 7.51 -3.31 8.93
N PRO A 103 7.32 -2.59 10.05
CA PRO A 103 8.36 -1.79 10.69
C PRO A 103 9.34 -2.68 11.48
N TYR A 104 10.08 -3.54 10.76
CA TYR A 104 10.87 -4.61 11.35
C TYR A 104 11.88 -4.11 12.38
N ALA A 105 12.63 -3.04 12.06
CA ALA A 105 13.66 -2.51 12.94
C ALA A 105 13.09 -1.99 14.28
N GLU A 106 11.96 -1.29 14.23
CA GLU A 106 11.28 -0.75 15.40
C GLU A 106 10.66 -1.88 16.24
N ALA A 107 9.97 -2.81 15.59
CA ALA A 107 9.39 -3.98 16.25
C ALA A 107 10.46 -4.86 16.91
N TRP A 108 11.60 -5.07 16.23
CA TRP A 108 12.74 -5.80 16.77
C TRP A 108 13.33 -5.09 17.99
N ALA A 109 13.54 -3.77 17.92
CA ALA A 109 14.09 -2.99 19.03
C ALA A 109 13.19 -3.07 20.27
N VAL A 110 11.86 -2.98 20.09
CA VAL A 110 10.89 -3.15 21.19
C VAL A 110 10.93 -4.57 21.75
N ALA A 111 10.94 -5.60 20.89
CA ALA A 111 11.00 -6.99 21.32
C ALA A 111 12.30 -7.29 22.09
N GLN A 112 13.44 -6.77 21.61
CA GLN A 112 14.74 -6.91 22.26
C GLN A 112 14.77 -6.23 23.63
N ALA A 113 14.26 -4.99 23.73
CA ALA A 113 14.19 -4.27 25.00
C ALA A 113 13.32 -5.02 26.03
N ASN A 114 12.16 -5.51 25.61
CA ASN A 114 11.25 -6.27 26.47
C ASN A 114 11.86 -7.60 26.93
N ALA A 115 12.48 -8.35 26.02
CA ALA A 115 13.13 -9.62 26.34
C ALA A 115 14.33 -9.43 27.27
N ARG A 116 15.10 -8.36 27.08
CA ARG A 116 16.20 -7.98 27.98
C ARG A 116 15.70 -7.66 29.39
N ALA A 117 14.63 -6.88 29.50
CA ALA A 117 14.01 -6.54 30.79
C ALA A 117 13.50 -7.81 31.49
N TYR A 118 12.84 -8.71 30.75
CA TYR A 118 12.38 -9.99 31.26
C TYR A 118 13.54 -10.87 31.78
N ALA A 119 14.58 -11.11 30.97
CA ALA A 119 15.70 -11.97 31.37
C ALA A 119 16.43 -11.41 32.61
N THR A 120 16.63 -10.09 32.65
CA THR A 120 17.24 -9.41 33.81
C THR A 120 16.38 -9.60 35.07
N ALA A 121 15.07 -9.39 34.99
CA ALA A 121 14.16 -9.55 36.12
C ALA A 121 14.09 -11.01 36.63
N ASN A 122 14.42 -11.98 35.79
CA ASN A 122 14.43 -13.40 36.11
C ASN A 122 15.83 -13.95 36.47
N GLY A 123 16.82 -13.07 36.68
CA GLY A 123 18.13 -13.45 37.24
C GLY A 123 19.07 -14.15 36.26
N TYR A 124 18.86 -13.99 34.95
CA TYR A 124 19.77 -14.50 33.92
C TYR A 124 21.13 -13.82 34.05
N ARG A 125 22.20 -14.50 33.66
CA ARG A 125 23.55 -13.91 33.65
C ARG A 125 23.65 -12.84 32.55
N PRO A 126 24.56 -11.85 32.67
CA PRO A 126 24.66 -10.76 31.70
C PRO A 126 24.84 -11.20 30.25
N ASP A 127 25.61 -12.26 30.00
CA ASP A 127 25.80 -12.89 28.69
C ASP A 127 24.53 -13.58 28.18
N GLU A 128 23.86 -14.35 29.05
CA GLU A 128 22.58 -15.03 28.73
C GLU A 128 21.44 -14.04 28.46
N VAL A 129 21.44 -12.87 29.11
CA VAL A 129 20.46 -11.80 28.87
C VAL A 129 20.56 -11.27 27.45
N VAL A 130 21.78 -11.04 26.94
CA VAL A 130 22.00 -10.53 25.58
C VAL A 130 21.58 -11.58 24.57
N GLU A 131 22.04 -12.82 24.73
CA GLU A 131 21.71 -13.93 23.83
C GLU A 131 20.19 -14.18 23.78
N TYR A 132 19.54 -14.26 24.94
CA TYR A 132 18.09 -14.46 25.03
C TYR A 132 17.32 -13.33 24.34
N ALA A 133 17.73 -12.07 24.58
CA ALA A 133 17.03 -10.91 24.03
C ALA A 133 17.13 -10.85 22.49
N GLU A 134 18.31 -11.13 21.93
CA GLU A 134 18.52 -11.19 20.48
C GLU A 134 17.77 -12.37 19.84
N TYR A 135 17.86 -13.56 20.44
CA TYR A 135 17.13 -14.74 19.99
C TYR A 135 15.62 -14.49 19.95
N TYR A 136 15.07 -14.02 21.07
CA TYR A 136 13.63 -13.74 21.19
C TYR A 136 13.19 -12.67 20.18
N ALA A 137 13.93 -11.57 20.08
CA ALA A 137 13.61 -10.49 19.16
C ALA A 137 13.59 -10.96 17.70
N ASN A 138 14.58 -11.76 17.28
CA ASN A 138 14.61 -12.35 15.93
C ASN A 138 13.41 -13.27 15.69
N LEU A 139 13.15 -14.20 16.60
CA LEU A 139 12.05 -15.15 16.48
C LEU A 139 10.69 -14.46 16.41
N SER A 140 10.39 -13.59 17.39
CA SER A 140 9.08 -12.95 17.50
C SER A 140 8.84 -11.96 16.36
N THR A 141 9.85 -11.19 15.97
CA THR A 141 9.70 -10.16 14.93
C THR A 141 9.54 -10.80 13.56
N GLY A 142 10.31 -11.85 13.27
CA GLY A 142 10.16 -12.62 12.03
C GLY A 142 8.77 -13.24 11.89
N ALA A 143 8.30 -13.93 12.94
CA ALA A 143 6.96 -14.52 12.96
C ALA A 143 5.84 -13.47 12.81
N ASN A 144 5.96 -12.33 13.49
CA ASN A 144 4.98 -11.25 13.40
C ASN A 144 4.96 -10.60 12.00
N ALA A 145 6.12 -10.40 11.38
CA ALA A 145 6.20 -9.85 10.03
C ALA A 145 5.53 -10.77 9.01
N GLU A 146 5.74 -12.08 9.13
CA GLU A 146 5.11 -13.07 8.26
C GLU A 146 3.60 -13.16 8.47
N ALA A 147 3.14 -13.20 9.73
CA ALA A 147 1.73 -13.21 10.06
C ALA A 147 1.02 -11.93 9.57
N TYR A 148 1.64 -10.76 9.77
CA TYR A 148 1.17 -9.48 9.27
C TYR A 148 1.02 -9.51 7.74
N ALA A 149 2.05 -9.95 7.02
CA ALA A 149 2.05 -10.02 5.57
C ALA A 149 0.96 -10.94 5.03
N ASN A 150 0.86 -12.15 5.57
CA ASN A 150 -0.09 -13.16 5.13
C ASN A 150 -1.54 -12.74 5.40
N ALA A 151 -1.84 -12.28 6.62
CA ALA A 151 -3.20 -11.89 7.00
C ALA A 151 -3.72 -10.73 6.14
N ASN A 152 -2.90 -9.68 5.97
CA ASN A 152 -3.29 -8.54 5.15
C ASN A 152 -3.39 -8.89 3.67
N ALA A 153 -2.47 -9.70 3.13
CA ALA A 153 -2.52 -10.10 1.73
C ALA A 153 -3.75 -10.95 1.40
N ILE A 154 -4.13 -11.91 2.26
CA ILE A 154 -5.32 -12.73 2.06
C ILE A 154 -6.57 -11.85 2.09
N ALA A 155 -6.73 -11.05 3.15
CA ALA A 155 -7.92 -10.22 3.32
C ALA A 155 -8.09 -9.20 2.19
N ASN A 156 -7.02 -8.51 1.80
CA ASN A 156 -7.08 -7.47 0.78
C ASN A 156 -7.16 -8.05 -0.64
N ALA A 157 -6.48 -9.16 -0.95
CA ALA A 157 -6.57 -9.76 -2.27
C ALA A 157 -8.00 -10.21 -2.60
N ASP A 158 -8.71 -10.79 -1.63
CA ASP A 158 -10.08 -11.26 -1.81
C ASP A 158 -11.06 -10.08 -1.97
N ALA A 159 -10.92 -9.05 -1.12
CA ALA A 159 -11.77 -7.86 -1.18
C ALA A 159 -11.53 -7.02 -2.45
N ILE A 160 -10.25 -6.75 -2.79
CA ILE A 160 -9.87 -6.00 -4.00
C ILE A 160 -10.27 -6.80 -5.23
N GLY A 161 -9.99 -8.11 -5.28
CA GLY A 161 -10.32 -8.93 -6.44
C GLY A 161 -11.82 -8.98 -6.72
N THR A 162 -12.65 -9.01 -5.66
CA THR A 162 -14.12 -8.90 -5.80
C THR A 162 -14.53 -7.53 -6.37
N ALA A 163 -13.99 -6.44 -5.82
CA ALA A 163 -14.30 -5.09 -6.27
C ALA A 163 -13.89 -4.86 -7.74
N LEU A 164 -12.69 -5.33 -8.13
CA LEU A 164 -12.18 -5.24 -9.50
C LEU A 164 -12.95 -6.14 -10.48
N ALA A 165 -13.39 -7.33 -10.08
CA ALA A 165 -14.16 -8.21 -10.97
C ALA A 165 -15.53 -7.62 -11.34
N HIS A 166 -16.12 -6.83 -10.45
CA HIS A 166 -17.46 -6.26 -10.59
C HIS A 166 -17.49 -4.77 -10.94
N ALA A 167 -16.33 -4.11 -11.03
CA ALA A 167 -16.21 -2.66 -11.13
C ALA A 167 -17.02 -1.93 -10.04
N ASP A 168 -17.01 -2.47 -8.82
CA ASP A 168 -17.85 -2.02 -7.71
C ASP A 168 -17.10 -0.96 -6.87
N GLU A 169 -17.50 0.30 -7.06
CA GLU A 169 -16.95 1.46 -6.35
C GLU A 169 -17.14 1.38 -4.83
N SER A 170 -18.27 0.83 -4.37
CA SER A 170 -18.59 0.75 -2.94
C SER A 170 -17.78 -0.37 -2.29
N ALA A 171 -17.70 -1.53 -2.93
CA ALA A 171 -16.85 -2.62 -2.47
C ALA A 171 -15.38 -2.20 -2.46
N TYR A 172 -14.92 -1.46 -3.48
CA TYR A 172 -13.55 -0.95 -3.52
C TYR A 172 -13.26 0.03 -2.37
N ALA A 173 -14.18 0.91 -2.02
CA ALA A 173 -14.00 1.79 -0.86
C ALA A 173 -13.77 1.02 0.45
N LEU A 174 -14.48 -0.10 0.64
CA LEU A 174 -14.34 -0.98 1.80
C LEU A 174 -13.02 -1.78 1.83
N THR A 175 -12.21 -1.74 0.76
CA THR A 175 -10.84 -2.28 0.77
C THR A 175 -9.84 -1.33 1.44
N TYR A 176 -10.28 -0.13 1.83
CA TYR A 176 -9.43 0.92 2.41
C TYR A 176 -8.21 1.24 1.53
N PRO A 177 -8.40 1.71 0.28
CA PRO A 177 -7.31 1.93 -0.67
C PRO A 177 -6.25 2.93 -0.18
N ALA A 178 -6.62 3.86 0.72
CA ALA A 178 -5.65 4.72 1.41
C ALA A 178 -4.67 3.93 2.30
N ALA A 179 -5.13 2.88 2.98
CA ALA A 179 -4.26 2.01 3.77
C ALA A 179 -3.33 1.17 2.88
N LEU A 180 -3.84 0.68 1.73
CA LEU A 180 -3.02 -0.01 0.73
C LEU A 180 -1.90 0.92 0.20
N LEU A 181 -2.25 2.17 -0.09
CA LEU A 181 -1.30 3.20 -0.49
C LEU A 181 -0.24 3.45 0.58
N CYS A 182 -0.64 3.59 1.85
CA CYS A 182 0.29 3.75 2.96
C CYS A 182 1.24 2.55 3.07
N ALA A 183 0.73 1.32 2.98
CA ALA A 183 1.54 0.11 3.02
C ALA A 183 2.56 0.10 1.86
N ARG A 184 2.12 0.45 0.65
CA ARG A 184 2.98 0.58 -0.53
C ARG A 184 4.07 1.63 -0.35
N ALA A 185 3.76 2.78 0.25
CA ALA A 185 4.72 3.85 0.50
C ALA A 185 5.74 3.47 1.58
N LEU A 186 5.28 2.84 2.66
CA LEU A 186 6.15 2.29 3.72
C LEU A 186 7.08 1.19 3.19
N ALA A 187 6.58 0.31 2.32
CA ALA A 187 7.39 -0.73 1.71
C ALA A 187 8.61 -0.16 0.96
N GLU A 188 8.42 0.90 0.17
CA GLU A 188 9.53 1.58 -0.51
C GLU A 188 10.45 2.30 0.48
N ALA A 189 9.89 3.04 1.44
CA ALA A 189 10.65 3.77 2.44
C ALA A 189 11.54 2.85 3.30
N ASN A 190 11.02 1.70 3.70
CA ASN A 190 11.74 0.71 4.49
C ASN A 190 12.88 0.06 3.70
N ARG A 191 12.69 -0.20 2.39
CA ARG A 191 13.75 -0.72 1.51
C ARG A 191 14.89 0.29 1.31
N ALA A 192 14.59 1.58 1.31
CA ALA A 192 15.61 2.63 1.25
C ALA A 192 16.46 2.74 2.54
N GLY A 193 16.03 2.09 3.62
CA GLY A 193 16.72 2.08 4.90
C GLY A 193 16.46 3.32 5.77
N PRO A 194 16.94 3.32 7.02
CA PRO A 194 16.55 4.28 8.04
C PRO A 194 16.92 5.74 7.72
N VAL A 195 18.06 5.97 7.07
CA VAL A 195 18.60 7.31 6.78
C VAL A 195 17.79 8.04 5.69
N GLY A 196 17.11 7.30 4.80
CA GLY A 196 16.33 7.87 3.67
C GLY A 196 14.82 7.77 3.81
N SER A 197 14.32 7.00 4.79
CA SER A 197 12.91 6.61 4.92
C SER A 197 11.91 7.77 4.78
N ALA A 198 12.07 8.87 5.53
CA ALA A 198 11.13 9.99 5.49
C ALA A 198 11.15 10.76 4.16
N GLN A 199 12.32 10.90 3.52
CA GLN A 199 12.43 11.54 2.21
C GLN A 199 11.84 10.65 1.12
N THR A 200 12.16 9.36 1.14
CA THR A 200 11.59 8.37 0.23
C THR A 200 10.08 8.32 0.39
N LEU A 201 9.56 8.28 1.62
CA LEU A 201 8.13 8.29 1.89
C LEU A 201 7.44 9.49 1.22
N ARG A 202 7.95 10.70 1.45
CA ARG A 202 7.43 11.92 0.79
C ARG A 202 7.50 11.85 -0.73
N ALA A 203 8.60 11.33 -1.29
CA ALA A 203 8.77 11.18 -2.73
C ALA A 203 7.79 10.17 -3.33
N VAL A 204 7.48 9.08 -2.61
CA VAL A 204 6.50 8.09 -3.04
C VAL A 204 5.09 8.68 -3.00
N TYR A 205 4.68 9.34 -1.91
CA TYR A 205 3.41 10.06 -1.87
C TYR A 205 3.31 11.15 -2.96
N ALA A 206 4.43 11.82 -3.25
CA ALA A 206 4.54 12.80 -4.35
C ALA A 206 4.12 12.15 -5.68
N ARG A 207 4.83 11.08 -6.04
CA ARG A 207 4.64 10.30 -7.26
C ARG A 207 3.25 9.69 -7.37
N LEU A 208 2.75 9.05 -6.32
CA LEU A 208 1.45 8.37 -6.34
C LEU A 208 0.28 9.34 -6.54
N ALA A 209 0.38 10.58 -6.06
CA ALA A 209 -0.67 11.56 -6.33
C ALA A 209 -0.59 12.17 -7.72
N ASP A 210 0.60 12.27 -8.31
CA ASP A 210 0.74 12.63 -9.73
C ASP A 210 0.17 11.52 -10.62
N GLU A 211 0.44 10.26 -10.30
CA GLU A 211 -0.14 9.09 -11.00
C GLU A 211 -1.67 9.05 -10.91
N LEU A 212 -2.26 9.46 -9.77
CA LEU A 212 -3.71 9.58 -9.62
C LEU A 212 -4.28 10.68 -10.53
N VAL A 213 -3.63 11.84 -10.58
CA VAL A 213 -4.04 12.94 -11.48
C VAL A 213 -3.95 12.50 -12.93
N ASP A 214 -2.89 11.79 -13.32
CA ASP A 214 -2.72 11.27 -14.68
C ASP A 214 -3.80 10.23 -15.03
N SER A 215 -4.18 9.39 -14.06
CA SER A 215 -5.26 8.40 -14.23
C SER A 215 -6.62 9.10 -14.43
N LEU A 216 -6.88 10.17 -13.67
CA LEU A 216 -8.06 11.03 -13.84
C LEU A 216 -8.06 11.72 -15.21
N ALA A 217 -6.90 12.16 -15.72
CA ALA A 217 -6.80 12.86 -17.00
C ALA A 217 -7.02 11.93 -18.21
N ARG A 218 -6.70 10.64 -18.09
CA ARG A 218 -6.78 9.66 -19.20
C ARG A 218 -8.18 9.16 -19.49
N VAL A 219 -9.10 9.24 -18.53
CA VAL A 219 -10.47 8.78 -18.75
C VAL A 219 -11.26 9.78 -19.60
N ALA A 220 -11.87 9.25 -20.66
CA ALA A 220 -12.73 10.02 -21.56
C ALA A 220 -14.05 10.42 -20.87
N VAL A 221 -14.64 11.54 -21.31
CA VAL A 221 -15.99 12.00 -20.92
C VAL A 221 -17.03 11.38 -21.83
#